data_AF-A0A354M3X8-F1
#
_entry.id   AF-A0A354M3X8-F1
#
_cell.length_a   1.000
_cell.length_b   1.000
_cell.length_c   1.000
_cell.angle_alpha   90.00
_cell.angle_beta   90.00
_cell.angle_gamma   90.00
#
_symmetry.space_group_name_H-M   'P 1'
#
loop_
_entity.id
_entity.type
_entity.pdbx_description
1 polymer ?
#
loop_
_entity_poly.entity_id
_entity_poly.type
_entity_poly.pdbx_seq_one_letter_code
_entity_poly.pdbx_strand_id
1 'polypeptide(L)'
;VWGFDGENWVSLNNVNGGAGGAPITPREGAMFFTYYTYKYHSSLDYYTELLTYFIIGGSDGTKVLNDIYTTTDLGGFWTKAEDGSSLSLPKDIKGRAFASAVVCEESLDIRSSQMSWNLLESPVIPTGMRRYTKALTTEPVPFIYMFGGVDENGDLYDEVWRGVITRLTFEPIP
;
A
#
# COMPACT_ATOMS: atom_id res chain seq x y z
N VAL A 1 11.48 -8.16 -8.58
CA VAL A 1 12.25 -7.08 -7.96
C VAL A 1 13.67 -7.21 -8.40
N TRP A 2 14.30 -6.08 -8.67
CA TRP A 2 15.72 -6.00 -8.93
C TRP A 2 16.36 -5.31 -7.73
N GLY A 3 17.41 -5.89 -7.18
CA GLY A 3 18.24 -5.26 -6.16
C GLY A 3 19.48 -4.68 -6.83
N PHE A 4 19.97 -3.54 -6.35
CA PHE A 4 21.26 -2.99 -6.75
C PHE A 4 22.23 -3.19 -5.59
N ASP A 5 23.33 -3.90 -5.82
CA ASP A 5 24.35 -4.18 -4.79
C ASP A 5 25.41 -3.07 -4.65
N GLY A 6 25.30 -2.01 -5.46
CA GLY A 6 26.28 -0.93 -5.55
C GLY A 6 27.06 -0.92 -6.87
N GLU A 7 27.08 -2.03 -7.60
CA GLU A 7 27.76 -2.15 -8.90
C GLU A 7 26.87 -2.78 -9.98
N ASN A 8 26.04 -3.75 -9.61
CA ASN A 8 25.22 -4.52 -10.54
C ASN A 8 23.76 -4.61 -10.09
N TRP A 9 22.86 -4.68 -11.06
CA TRP A 9 21.46 -5.00 -10.83
C TRP A 9 21.26 -6.52 -10.88
N VAL A 10 20.67 -7.09 -9.83
CA VAL A 10 20.33 -8.50 -9.74
C VAL A 10 18.82 -8.69 -9.66
N SER A 11 18.27 -9.60 -10.47
CA SER A 11 16.86 -10.00 -10.32
C SER A 11 16.71 -10.84 -9.06
N LEU A 12 15.95 -10.32 -8.10
CA LEU A 12 15.48 -11.04 -6.92
C LEU A 12 14.22 -11.87 -7.21
N ASN A 13 13.60 -11.71 -8.39
CA ASN A 13 12.48 -12.54 -8.78
C ASN A 13 12.97 -13.85 -9.42
N ASN A 14 12.44 -14.97 -8.94
CA ASN A 14 12.68 -16.29 -9.52
C ASN A 14 11.68 -16.58 -10.66
N VAL A 15 11.81 -15.87 -11.80
CA VAL A 15 10.89 -16.03 -12.94
C VAL A 15 11.13 -17.34 -13.70
N ASN A 16 12.29 -17.99 -13.51
CA ASN A 16 12.69 -19.19 -14.27
C ASN A 16 12.76 -20.50 -13.44
N GLY A 17 12.33 -20.49 -12.17
CA GLY A 17 12.40 -21.64 -11.26
C GLY A 17 11.07 -22.27 -10.83
N GLY A 18 9.93 -21.84 -11.40
CA GLY A 18 8.61 -22.42 -11.11
C GLY A 18 7.77 -21.71 -10.04
N ALA A 19 8.19 -20.55 -9.53
CA ALA A 19 7.38 -19.73 -8.62
C ALA A 19 6.71 -18.57 -9.38
N GLY A 20 5.41 -18.69 -9.65
CA GLY A 20 4.62 -17.83 -10.55
C GLY A 20 4.26 -16.42 -10.04
N GLY A 21 5.23 -15.66 -9.52
CA GLY A 21 5.02 -14.29 -9.06
C GLY A 21 4.75 -13.29 -10.19
N ALA A 22 4.00 -12.21 -9.90
CA ALA A 22 3.78 -11.14 -10.85
C ALA A 22 5.11 -10.44 -11.20
N PRO A 23 5.42 -10.22 -12.49
CA PRO A 23 6.61 -9.47 -12.86
C PRO A 23 6.46 -8.02 -12.42
N ILE A 24 7.48 -7.52 -11.72
CA ILE A 24 7.64 -6.09 -11.42
C ILE A 24 8.59 -5.53 -12.47
N THR A 25 8.10 -4.59 -13.26
CA THR A 25 8.91 -3.85 -14.24
C THR A 25 10.10 -3.18 -13.53
N PRO A 26 11.33 -3.27 -14.07
CA PRO A 26 12.47 -2.51 -13.57
C PRO A 26 12.08 -1.04 -13.40
N ARG A 27 12.40 -0.47 -12.23
CA ARG A 27 11.98 0.89 -11.88
C ARG A 27 12.88 1.49 -10.81
N GLU A 28 12.98 2.81 -10.82
CA GLU A 28 13.63 3.61 -9.79
C GLU A 28 12.60 4.44 -9.01
N GLY A 29 13.00 4.94 -7.84
CA GLY A 29 12.19 5.86 -7.05
C GLY A 29 10.85 5.30 -6.56
N ALA A 30 10.67 3.98 -6.52
CA ALA A 30 9.48 3.37 -5.95
C ALA A 30 9.52 3.47 -4.42
N MET A 31 8.35 3.73 -3.80
CA MET A 31 8.22 3.67 -2.35
C MET A 31 8.29 2.22 -1.89
N PHE A 32 9.05 1.96 -0.81
CA PHE A 32 9.17 0.64 -0.20
C PHE A 32 8.99 0.74 1.32
N PHE A 33 8.00 0.02 1.85
CA PHE A 33 7.72 0.01 3.29
C PHE A 33 7.05 -1.30 3.71
N THR A 34 6.99 -1.54 5.01
CA THR A 34 6.29 -2.69 5.59
C THR A 34 5.00 -2.28 6.27
N TYR A 35 3.98 -3.14 6.19
CA TYR A 35 2.70 -2.95 6.85
C TYR A 35 2.06 -4.32 7.17
N TYR A 36 1.28 -4.41 8.25
CA TYR A 36 0.59 -5.66 8.59
C TYR A 36 -0.69 -5.83 7.78
N THR A 37 -0.81 -6.95 7.07
CA THR A 37 -2.04 -7.35 6.37
C THR A 37 -2.62 -8.62 6.96
N TYR A 38 -3.89 -8.92 6.65
CA TYR A 38 -4.57 -10.10 7.20
C TYR A 38 -5.07 -11.02 6.09
N LYS A 39 -4.69 -12.29 6.21
CA LYS A 39 -5.17 -13.37 5.35
C LYS A 39 -6.30 -14.13 6.04
N TYR A 40 -7.45 -14.22 5.39
CA TYR A 40 -8.59 -15.00 5.87
C TYR A 40 -8.48 -16.46 5.44
N HIS A 41 -8.70 -17.38 6.38
CA HIS A 41 -8.74 -18.82 6.15
C HIS A 41 -10.18 -19.32 6.24
N SER A 42 -10.87 -19.40 5.09
CA SER A 42 -12.30 -19.75 5.03
C SER A 42 -12.64 -21.14 5.58
N SER A 43 -11.70 -22.09 5.51
CA SER A 43 -11.92 -23.47 5.99
C SER A 43 -11.92 -23.61 7.51
N LEU A 44 -11.32 -22.65 8.22
CA LEU A 44 -11.11 -22.69 9.66
C LEU A 44 -11.60 -21.40 10.35
N ASP A 45 -12.22 -20.52 9.58
CA ASP A 45 -12.80 -19.24 9.98
C ASP A 45 -11.93 -18.38 10.91
N TYR A 46 -10.67 -18.17 10.51
CA TYR A 46 -9.75 -17.30 11.25
C TYR A 46 -8.90 -16.42 10.33
N TYR A 47 -8.30 -15.39 10.92
CA TYR A 47 -7.39 -14.46 10.27
C TYR A 47 -5.97 -14.65 10.76
N THR A 48 -5.01 -14.60 9.83
CA THR A 48 -3.57 -14.57 10.13
C THR A 48 -3.03 -13.19 9.81
N GLU A 49 -2.37 -12.56 10.77
CA GLU A 49 -1.60 -11.34 10.57
C GLU A 49 -0.27 -11.66 9.88
N LEU A 50 0.08 -10.87 8.85
CA LEU A 50 1.27 -11.06 8.03
C LEU A 50 2.02 -9.74 7.88
N LEU A 51 3.30 -9.72 8.26
CA LEU A 51 4.20 -8.64 7.86
C LEU A 51 4.34 -8.64 6.34
N THR A 52 3.88 -7.58 5.70
CA THR A 52 3.80 -7.47 4.25
C THR A 52 4.67 -6.32 3.77
N TYR A 53 5.48 -6.56 2.75
CA TYR A 53 6.28 -5.53 2.10
C TYR A 53 5.49 -4.97 0.92
N PHE A 54 5.50 -3.65 0.79
CA PHE A 54 4.81 -2.90 -0.25
C PHE A 54 5.82 -2.24 -1.18
N ILE A 55 5.52 -2.28 -2.48
CA ILE A 55 6.13 -1.42 -3.49
C ILE A 55 5.00 -0.59 -4.08
N ILE A 56 5.17 0.73 -4.13
CA ILE A 56 4.20 1.64 -4.73
C ILE A 56 4.91 2.57 -5.71
N GLY A 57 4.38 2.64 -6.93
CA GLY A 57 4.81 3.58 -7.96
C GLY A 57 6.25 3.42 -8.42
N GLY A 58 6.97 4.53 -8.57
CA GLY A 58 8.29 4.62 -9.19
C GLY A 58 8.23 5.00 -10.67
N SER A 59 9.39 5.04 -11.33
CA SER A 59 9.48 5.24 -12.78
C SER A 59 10.19 4.07 -13.44
N ASP A 60 9.66 3.58 -14.56
CA ASP A 60 10.32 2.57 -15.41
C ASP A 60 11.23 3.19 -16.48
N GLY A 61 11.53 4.48 -16.37
CA GLY A 61 12.29 5.26 -17.35
C GLY A 61 11.47 5.75 -18.55
N THR A 62 10.20 5.33 -18.68
CA THR A 62 9.27 5.82 -19.71
C THR A 62 8.04 6.49 -19.11
N LYS A 63 7.53 5.95 -17.99
CA LYS A 63 6.33 6.42 -17.30
C LYS A 63 6.56 6.52 -15.81
N VAL A 64 5.72 7.31 -15.16
CA VAL A 64 5.60 7.31 -13.71
C VAL A 64 4.41 6.44 -13.33
N LEU A 65 4.68 5.43 -12.50
CA LEU A 65 3.76 4.36 -12.17
C LEU A 65 2.96 4.68 -10.90
N ASN A 66 1.76 4.08 -10.78
CA ASN A 66 0.90 4.15 -9.60
C ASN A 66 0.42 2.76 -9.13
N ASP A 67 1.06 1.69 -9.59
CA ASP A 67 0.72 0.33 -9.21
C ASP A 67 1.25 -0.01 -7.81
N ILE A 68 0.56 -0.96 -7.17
CA ILE A 68 0.95 -1.51 -5.87
C ILE A 68 1.32 -2.97 -6.06
N TYR A 69 2.45 -3.37 -5.48
CA TYR A 69 2.84 -4.77 -5.34
C TYR A 69 3.07 -5.11 -3.88
N THR A 70 2.71 -6.32 -3.49
CA THR A 70 2.88 -6.83 -2.13
C THR A 70 3.57 -8.19 -2.12
N THR A 71 4.36 -8.45 -1.09
CA THR A 71 4.95 -9.76 -0.78
C THR A 71 4.92 -10.02 0.72
N THR A 72 4.75 -11.28 1.11
CA THR A 72 4.88 -11.75 2.49
C THR A 72 6.04 -12.75 2.65
N ASP A 73 6.82 -12.99 1.59
CA ASP A 73 7.89 -14.01 1.54
C ASP A 73 9.26 -13.39 1.21
N LEU A 74 9.52 -12.21 1.80
CA LEU A 74 10.80 -11.49 1.68
C LEU A 74 11.20 -11.18 0.23
N GLY A 75 10.22 -11.00 -0.66
CA GLY A 75 10.45 -10.62 -2.04
C GLY A 75 10.63 -11.79 -3.02
N GLY A 76 10.37 -13.03 -2.59
CA GLY A 76 10.37 -14.21 -3.47
C GLY A 76 9.21 -14.21 -4.48
N PHE A 77 8.01 -13.89 -4.00
CA PHE A 77 6.77 -13.83 -4.78
C PHE A 77 6.07 -12.48 -4.57
N TRP A 78 5.75 -11.82 -5.67
CA TRP A 78 5.04 -10.56 -5.66
C TRP A 78 3.64 -10.71 -6.24
N THR A 79 2.67 -10.09 -5.58
CA THR A 79 1.29 -9.98 -6.05
C THR A 79 1.04 -8.52 -6.42
N LYS A 80 0.58 -8.27 -7.65
CA LYS A 80 0.09 -6.95 -8.05
C LYS A 80 -1.31 -6.74 -7.46
N ALA A 81 -1.57 -5.59 -6.85
CA ALA A 81 -2.92 -5.23 -6.43
C ALA A 81 -3.81 -5.06 -7.67
N GLU A 82 -4.98 -5.70 -7.66
CA GLU A 82 -5.96 -5.55 -8.73
C GLU A 82 -6.61 -4.16 -8.67
N ASP A 83 -6.86 -3.56 -9.82
CA ASP A 83 -7.54 -2.27 -9.92
C ASP A 83 -8.93 -2.34 -9.27
N GLY A 84 -9.24 -1.40 -8.38
CA GLY A 84 -10.50 -1.37 -7.64
C GLY A 84 -10.57 -2.32 -6.45
N SER A 85 -9.54 -3.13 -6.19
CA SER A 85 -9.45 -3.91 -4.95
C SER A 85 -9.23 -3.00 -3.73
N SER A 86 -9.44 -3.55 -2.53
CA SER A 86 -9.18 -2.83 -1.27
C SER A 86 -7.70 -2.44 -1.06
N LEU A 87 -6.79 -2.96 -1.88
CA LEU A 87 -5.36 -2.64 -1.87
C LEU A 87 -4.96 -1.68 -2.99
N SER A 88 -5.88 -1.30 -3.88
CA SER A 88 -5.60 -0.30 -4.92
C SER A 88 -5.61 1.12 -4.35
N LEU A 89 -4.78 2.00 -4.91
CA LEU A 89 -4.84 3.42 -4.58
C LEU A 89 -6.17 4.03 -5.06
N PRO A 90 -6.72 5.03 -4.34
CA PRO A 90 -7.78 5.88 -4.87
C PRO A 90 -7.37 6.49 -6.22
N LYS A 91 -8.33 6.67 -7.14
CA LYS A 91 -8.09 7.17 -8.50
C LYS A 91 -7.47 8.57 -8.56
N ASP A 92 -7.62 9.34 -7.48
CA ASP A 92 -7.08 10.68 -7.34
C ASP A 92 -5.58 10.66 -7.06
N ILE A 93 -5.05 9.58 -6.48
CA ILE A 93 -3.62 9.41 -6.27
C ILE A 93 -2.97 8.99 -7.59
N LYS A 94 -2.39 9.99 -8.27
CA LYS A 94 -1.62 9.81 -9.50
C LYS A 94 -0.26 9.15 -9.25
N GLY A 95 0.35 8.65 -10.32
CA GLY A 95 1.67 8.03 -10.27
C GLY A 95 2.74 9.00 -9.78
N ARG A 96 3.68 8.48 -8.98
CA ARG A 96 4.77 9.25 -8.39
C ARG A 96 6.06 8.43 -8.40
N ALA A 97 7.16 9.09 -8.74
CA ALA A 97 8.51 8.56 -8.56
C ALA A 97 9.25 9.39 -7.50
N PHE A 98 10.18 8.76 -6.79
CA PHE A 98 11.01 9.35 -5.74
C PHE A 98 10.21 9.95 -4.57
N ALA A 99 8.99 9.46 -4.37
CA ALA A 99 8.19 9.75 -3.18
C ALA A 99 8.69 8.95 -1.98
N SER A 100 8.33 9.40 -0.78
CA SER A 100 8.61 8.68 0.46
C SER A 100 7.33 8.23 1.14
N ALA A 101 7.38 7.06 1.78
CA ALA A 101 6.31 6.55 2.61
C ALA A 101 6.82 6.21 4.00
N VAL A 102 6.06 6.58 5.03
CA VAL A 102 6.32 6.21 6.43
C VAL A 102 5.05 5.66 7.07
N VAL A 103 5.21 4.66 7.93
CA VAL A 103 4.11 4.10 8.73
C VAL A 103 4.25 4.61 10.15
N CYS A 104 3.22 5.30 10.64
CA CYS A 104 3.22 5.90 11.97
C CYS A 104 1.97 5.49 12.74
N GLU A 105 2.17 5.00 13.95
CA GLU A 105 1.10 4.67 14.88
C GLU A 105 0.55 5.95 15.54
N GLU A 106 -0.74 6.21 15.35
CA GLU A 106 -1.41 7.36 15.94
C GLU A 106 -2.76 6.98 16.52
N SER A 107 -3.11 7.54 17.68
CA SER A 107 -4.46 7.44 18.21
C SER A 107 -5.43 8.26 17.35
N LEU A 108 -6.56 7.66 17.00
CA LEU A 108 -7.66 8.33 16.29
C LEU A 108 -8.44 9.24 17.26
N ASP A 109 -7.90 10.41 17.55
CA ASP A 109 -8.65 11.46 18.24
C ASP A 109 -9.50 12.25 17.24
N ILE A 110 -10.71 12.66 17.64
CA ILE A 110 -11.63 13.51 16.86
C ILE A 110 -10.98 14.86 16.46
N ARG A 111 -9.88 15.24 17.13
CA ARG A 111 -9.06 16.41 16.77
C ARG A 111 -8.17 16.18 15.55
N SER A 112 -7.82 14.94 15.21
CA SER A 112 -7.10 14.62 13.97
C SER A 112 -7.97 14.86 12.73
N SER A 113 -9.30 14.78 12.85
CA SER A 113 -10.25 15.23 11.82
C SER A 113 -10.49 16.75 11.80
N GLN A 114 -9.88 17.52 12.71
CA GLN A 114 -9.86 19.00 12.67
C GLN A 114 -8.61 19.56 11.99
N MET A 115 -7.61 18.74 11.67
CA MET A 115 -6.56 19.13 10.73
C MET A 115 -7.16 19.17 9.32
N SER A 116 -6.69 20.12 8.50
CA SER A 116 -7.15 20.44 7.13
C SER A 116 -6.98 19.31 6.09
N TRP A 117 -7.18 18.05 6.47
CA TRP A 117 -7.18 16.90 5.59
C TRP A 117 -8.44 16.91 4.73
N ASN A 118 -8.25 16.95 3.42
CA ASN A 118 -9.34 16.74 2.47
C ASN A 118 -9.61 15.23 2.39
N LEU A 119 -10.82 14.82 2.78
CA LEU A 119 -11.20 13.40 2.74
C LEU A 119 -11.40 12.96 1.29
N LEU A 120 -10.70 11.92 0.86
CA LEU A 120 -10.94 11.27 -0.42
C LEU A 120 -12.15 10.34 -0.36
N GLU A 121 -12.90 10.24 -1.46
CA GLU A 121 -13.87 9.18 -1.64
C GLU A 121 -13.16 7.83 -1.62
N SER A 122 -13.54 6.99 -0.67
CA SER A 122 -12.94 5.67 -0.50
C SER A 122 -13.76 4.62 -1.26
N PRO A 123 -13.14 3.51 -1.75
CA PRO A 123 -13.83 2.52 -2.57
C PRO A 123 -15.16 2.04 -1.98
N VAL A 124 -16.11 1.75 -2.88
CA VAL A 124 -17.46 1.29 -2.52
C VAL A 124 -17.37 0.08 -1.61
N ILE A 125 -18.02 0.19 -0.45
CA ILE A 125 -18.10 -0.91 0.51
C ILE A 125 -19.07 -1.95 -0.08
N PRO A 126 -18.70 -3.25 -0.17
CA PRO A 126 -19.62 -4.30 -0.60
C PRO A 126 -20.89 -4.33 0.27
N THR A 127 -22.04 -4.61 -0.36
CA THR A 127 -23.33 -4.71 0.31
C THR A 127 -23.27 -5.69 1.49
N GLY A 128 -23.64 -5.23 2.69
CA GLY A 128 -23.59 -6.02 3.92
C GLY A 128 -22.34 -5.81 4.78
N MET A 129 -21.31 -5.14 4.27
CA MET A 129 -20.17 -4.69 5.07
C MET A 129 -20.39 -3.26 5.58
N ARG A 130 -19.92 -2.97 6.80
CA ARG A 130 -19.93 -1.61 7.37
C ARG A 130 -18.53 -1.25 7.82
N ARG A 131 -18.02 -0.10 7.36
CA ARG A 131 -16.80 0.47 7.96
C ARG A 131 -17.01 0.54 9.47
N TYR A 132 -16.11 -0.05 10.21
CA TYR A 132 -15.99 0.04 11.65
C TYR A 132 -15.62 1.48 11.95
N THR A 133 -16.66 2.24 12.23
CA THR A 133 -16.58 3.63 12.67
C THR A 133 -16.62 3.67 14.19
N LYS A 134 -16.01 2.70 14.89
CA LYS A 134 -15.92 2.76 16.35
C LYS A 134 -15.00 3.91 16.70
N ALA A 135 -15.61 5.10 16.75
CA ALA A 135 -15.09 6.28 17.39
C ALA A 135 -14.63 5.85 18.78
N LEU A 136 -13.38 6.20 19.11
CA LEU A 136 -12.68 5.86 20.35
C LEU A 136 -12.11 4.45 20.39
N THR A 137 -11.04 4.23 19.63
CA THR A 137 -10.00 3.31 20.10
C THR A 137 -8.85 4.17 20.65
N THR A 138 -8.54 4.01 21.93
CA THR A 138 -7.24 4.39 22.49
C THR A 138 -6.08 3.63 21.84
N GLU A 139 -6.40 2.56 21.10
CA GLU A 139 -5.43 1.79 20.34
C GLU A 139 -4.84 2.61 19.18
N PRO A 140 -3.51 2.56 19.01
CA PRO A 140 -2.84 3.21 17.90
C PRO A 140 -3.26 2.59 16.56
N VAL A 141 -3.51 3.45 15.58
CA VAL A 141 -3.76 3.05 14.19
C VAL A 141 -2.48 3.31 13.38
N PRO A 142 -1.96 2.31 12.64
CA PRO A 142 -0.80 2.51 11.80
C PRO A 142 -1.21 3.25 10.52
N PHE A 143 -1.03 4.56 10.49
CA PHE A 143 -1.26 5.36 9.28
C PHE A 143 -0.08 5.27 8.33
N ILE A 144 -0.39 5.10 7.05
CA ILE A 144 0.56 5.26 5.96
C ILE A 144 0.53 6.72 5.53
N TYR A 145 1.67 7.38 5.66
CA TYR A 145 1.91 8.71 5.13
C TYR A 145 2.72 8.60 3.85
N MET A 146 2.24 9.19 2.76
CA MET A 146 3.00 9.33 1.50
C MET A 146 3.18 10.81 1.19
N PHE A 147 4.38 11.21 0.81
CA PHE A 147 4.68 12.62 0.53
C PHE A 147 5.79 12.79 -0.50
N GLY A 148 5.75 13.93 -1.18
CA GLY A 148 6.72 14.32 -2.19
C GLY A 148 6.68 13.45 -3.45
N GLY A 149 7.83 13.32 -4.08
CA GLY A 149 8.00 12.69 -5.38
C GLY A 149 7.58 13.60 -6.53
N VAL A 150 7.81 13.13 -7.74
CA VAL A 150 7.57 13.87 -8.98
C VAL A 150 6.61 13.14 -9.91
N ASP A 151 5.94 13.89 -10.77
CA ASP A 151 5.10 13.39 -11.84
C ASP A 151 5.90 13.06 -13.12
N GLU A 152 5.20 12.76 -14.22
CA GLU A 152 5.83 12.45 -15.51
C GLU A 152 6.60 13.63 -16.14
N ASN A 153 6.27 14.87 -15.76
CA ASN A 153 6.96 16.08 -16.24
C ASN A 153 8.14 16.47 -15.33
N GLY A 154 8.32 15.78 -14.20
CA GLY A 154 9.31 16.14 -13.18
C GLY A 154 8.81 17.19 -12.18
N ASP A 155 7.52 17.53 -12.22
CA ASP A 155 6.92 18.49 -11.29
C ASP A 155 6.75 17.83 -9.92
N LEU A 156 7.15 18.55 -8.87
CA LEU A 156 7.06 18.08 -7.49
C LEU A 156 5.60 18.05 -7.04
N TYR A 157 5.19 16.94 -6.42
CA TYR A 157 3.97 16.91 -5.64
C TYR A 157 4.16 17.57 -4.27
N ASP A 158 3.42 18.65 -4.02
CA ASP A 158 3.46 19.44 -2.78
C ASP A 158 2.40 19.01 -1.75
N GLU A 159 1.83 17.83 -1.95
CA GLU A 159 0.78 17.27 -1.11
C GLU A 159 1.26 16.09 -0.24
N VAL A 160 0.55 15.89 0.86
CA VAL A 160 0.74 14.75 1.76
C VAL A 160 -0.54 13.92 1.74
N TRP A 161 -0.39 12.61 1.60
CA TRP A 161 -1.47 11.65 1.70
C TRP A 161 -1.37 10.88 3.01
N ARG A 162 -2.52 10.65 3.64
CA ARG A 162 -2.66 9.82 4.84
C ARG A 162 -3.73 8.78 4.59
N GLY A 163 -3.43 7.52 4.86
CA GLY A 163 -4.37 6.42 4.68
C GLY A 163 -4.12 5.25 5.62
N VAL A 164 -5.06 4.32 5.66
CA VAL A 164 -4.98 3.06 6.42
C VAL A 164 -5.57 1.94 5.57
N ILE A 165 -5.01 0.73 5.64
CA ILE A 165 -5.55 -0.42 4.91
C ILE A 165 -6.78 -0.95 5.65
N THR A 166 -7.94 -0.88 5.00
CA THR A 166 -9.30 -0.91 5.56
C THR A 166 -9.74 -2.21 6.24
N ARG A 167 -8.94 -3.27 6.27
CA ARG A 167 -9.34 -4.56 6.92
C ARG A 167 -9.34 -4.50 8.44
N LEU A 168 -8.72 -3.50 9.05
CA LEU A 168 -8.79 -3.22 10.49
C LEU A 168 -10.05 -2.44 10.88
N THR A 169 -10.91 -2.13 9.92
CA THR A 169 -12.15 -1.39 10.16
C THR A 169 -13.39 -2.22 9.80
N PHE A 170 -13.51 -3.48 10.22
CA PHE A 170 -14.81 -4.18 10.15
C PHE A 170 -15.03 -5.02 11.41
N GLU A 171 -16.19 -4.84 12.07
CA GLU A 171 -16.67 -5.79 13.09
C GLU A 171 -17.38 -6.94 12.38
N PRO A 172 -17.06 -8.22 12.68
CA PRO A 172 -17.86 -9.34 12.22
C PRO A 172 -19.30 -9.19 12.74
N ILE A 173 -20.30 -9.37 11.86
CA ILE A 173 -21.70 -9.37 12.28
C ILE A 173 -21.97 -10.68 13.04
N PRO A 174 -22.55 -10.65 14.25
CA PRO A 174 -22.96 -11.84 14.99
C PRO A 174 -24.09 -12.62 14.32
#